data_AF-A0A849AZG0-F1
#
_entry.id   AF-A0A849AZG0-F1
#
_cell.length_a   1.000
_cell.length_b   1.000
_cell.length_c   1.000
_cell.angle_alpha   90.00
_cell.angle_beta   90.00
_cell.angle_gamma   90.00
#
_symmetry.space_group_name_H-M   'P 1'
#
loop_
_entity.id
_entity.type
_entity.pdbx_description
1 polymer ?
#
loop_
_entity_poly.entity_id
_entity_poly.type
_entity_poly.pdbx_seq_one_letter_code
_entity_poly.pdbx_strand_id
1 'polypeptide(L)'
;MKKLILAATVSILALGQTGCSAVMAAKQPPKKDLSVFAAGMPRSAILAEIGAPISSEAKESKRIDVYSFNQGYSTANRVSRTLFHGLADVATLGLWEVIGTPAEATFGGKKTAFEITYDNNDRVEGIVRLQ
;
A
#
# COMPACT_ATOMS: atom_id res chain seq x y z
N MET A 1 -23.23 -40.81 -11.23
CA MET A 1 -22.67 -40.08 -12.39
C MET A 1 -22.91 -38.57 -12.29
N LYS A 2 -24.15 -38.06 -12.27
CA LYS A 2 -24.42 -36.60 -12.17
C LYS A 2 -23.76 -35.88 -10.98
N LYS A 3 -23.78 -36.49 -9.78
CA LYS A 3 -23.12 -35.93 -8.57
C LYS A 3 -21.59 -35.90 -8.65
N LEU A 4 -20.99 -36.89 -9.34
CA LEU A 4 -19.54 -36.97 -9.55
C LEU A 4 -19.08 -35.95 -10.60
N ILE A 5 -19.87 -35.76 -11.66
CA ILE A 5 -19.62 -34.73 -12.66
C ILE A 5 -19.73 -33.35 -12.01
N LEU A 6 -20.78 -33.08 -11.23
CA LEU A 6 -20.96 -31.81 -10.52
C LEU A 6 -19.80 -31.51 -9.55
N ALA A 7 -19.35 -32.52 -8.79
CA ALA A 7 -18.20 -32.37 -7.90
C ALA A 7 -16.90 -32.07 -8.66
N ALA A 8 -16.65 -32.76 -9.79
CA ALA A 8 -15.49 -32.50 -10.64
C ALA A 8 -15.52 -31.09 -11.25
N THR A 9 -16.68 -30.61 -11.71
CA THR A 9 -16.82 -29.25 -12.25
C THR A 9 -16.57 -28.18 -11.17
N VAL A 10 -17.08 -28.39 -9.95
CA VAL A 10 -16.86 -27.47 -8.82
C VAL A 10 -15.40 -27.44 -8.41
N SER A 11 -14.73 -28.59 -8.32
CA SER A 11 -13.30 -28.65 -8.00
C SER A 11 -12.43 -27.99 -9.06
N ILE A 12 -12.74 -28.16 -10.35
CA ILE A 12 -12.00 -27.50 -11.45
C ILE A 12 -12.21 -25.98 -11.41
N LEU A 13 -13.42 -25.52 -11.09
CA LEU A 13 -13.70 -24.09 -10.98
C LEU A 13 -13.01 -23.45 -9.75
N ALA A 14 -12.93 -24.18 -8.63
CA ALA A 14 -12.25 -23.73 -7.41
C ALA A 14 -10.73 -23.59 -7.61
N LEU A 15 -10.11 -24.49 -8.38
CA LEU A 15 -8.69 -24.41 -8.73
C LEU A 15 -8.34 -23.20 -9.63
N GLY A 16 -9.33 -22.63 -10.33
CA GLY A 16 -9.13 -21.47 -11.20
C GLY A 16 -9.08 -20.12 -10.47
N GLN A 17 -9.36 -20.07 -9.16
CA GLN A 17 -9.48 -18.83 -8.39
C GLN A 17 -8.41 -18.67 -7.29
N THR A 18 -7.45 -19.60 -7.19
CA THR A 18 -6.51 -19.65 -6.07
C THR A 18 -5.51 -18.48 -6.08
N GLY A 19 -5.24 -17.91 -4.91
CA GLY A 19 -4.14 -16.99 -4.66
C GLY A 19 -4.41 -15.51 -4.97
N CYS A 20 -5.63 -15.12 -5.33
CA CYS A 20 -5.98 -13.71 -5.55
C CYS A 20 -5.67 -12.86 -4.32
N SER A 21 -6.14 -13.28 -3.13
CA SER A 21 -5.90 -12.58 -1.88
C SER A 21 -4.41 -12.51 -1.50
N ALA A 22 -3.65 -13.58 -1.76
CA ALA A 22 -2.21 -13.59 -1.52
C ALA A 22 -1.45 -12.57 -2.41
N VAL A 23 -1.82 -12.49 -3.69
CA VAL A 23 -1.25 -11.52 -4.64
C VAL A 23 -1.66 -10.10 -4.27
N MET A 24 -2.91 -9.88 -3.87
CA MET A 24 -3.38 -8.57 -3.41
C MET A 24 -2.60 -8.11 -2.18
N ALA A 25 -2.44 -8.98 -1.17
CA ALA A 25 -1.64 -8.71 0.02
C ALA A 25 -0.18 -8.36 -0.32
N ALA A 26 0.42 -9.07 -1.28
CA ALA A 26 1.79 -8.82 -1.72
C ALA A 26 1.94 -7.46 -2.43
N LYS A 27 0.94 -7.08 -3.24
CA LYS A 27 0.92 -5.84 -4.02
C LYS A 27 0.43 -4.61 -3.25
N GLN A 28 0.03 -4.77 -1.99
CA GLN A 28 -0.35 -3.64 -1.14
C GLN A 28 0.74 -2.56 -1.13
N PRO A 29 0.36 -1.26 -1.07
CA PRO A 29 1.31 -0.17 -0.99
C PRO A 29 2.33 -0.41 0.14
N PRO A 30 3.63 -0.16 -0.10
CA PRO A 30 4.64 -0.27 0.94
C PRO A 30 4.48 0.87 1.95
N LYS A 31 4.86 0.60 3.20
CA LYS A 31 5.04 1.63 4.21
C LYS A 31 6.22 2.52 3.81
N LYS A 32 5.94 3.81 3.65
CA LYS A 32 6.92 4.87 3.37
C LYS A 32 7.63 5.30 4.65
N ASP A 33 8.91 5.62 4.54
CA ASP A 33 9.66 6.23 5.63
C ASP A 33 9.24 7.70 5.80
N LEU A 34 8.69 8.03 6.96
CA LEU A 34 8.27 9.41 7.28
C LEU A 34 9.36 10.20 7.97
N SER A 35 10.50 9.58 8.32
CA SER A 35 11.63 10.27 8.94
C SER A 35 12.27 11.30 8.00
N VAL A 36 12.04 11.17 6.69
CA VAL A 36 12.43 12.17 5.67
C VAL A 36 11.73 13.52 5.87
N PHE A 37 10.57 13.54 6.53
CA PHE A 37 9.91 14.75 6.97
C PHE A 37 10.48 15.19 8.34
N ALA A 38 11.74 15.62 8.34
CA ALA A 38 12.42 16.16 9.51
C ALA A 38 13.08 17.50 9.18
N ALA A 39 13.15 18.40 10.17
CA ALA A 39 13.78 19.70 10.00
C ALA A 39 15.23 19.56 9.48
N GLY A 40 15.58 20.39 8.51
CA GLY A 40 16.89 20.39 7.85
C GLY A 40 17.09 19.31 6.78
N MET A 41 16.16 18.36 6.60
CA MET A 41 16.28 17.36 5.53
C MET A 41 16.22 18.03 4.15
N PRO A 42 17.02 17.55 3.17
CA PRO A 42 16.96 18.09 1.82
C PRO A 42 15.68 17.62 1.12
N ARG A 43 15.07 18.50 0.32
CA ARG A 43 13.90 18.19 -0.51
C ARG A 43 14.08 16.95 -1.38
N SER A 44 15.29 16.72 -1.89
CA SER A 44 15.63 15.54 -2.69
C SER A 44 15.42 14.22 -1.96
N ALA A 45 15.66 14.16 -0.65
CA ALA A 45 15.41 12.95 0.15
C ALA A 45 13.91 12.65 0.26
N ILE A 46 13.09 13.69 0.44
CA ILE A 46 11.61 13.55 0.44
C ILE A 46 11.14 13.08 -0.93
N LEU A 47 11.63 13.68 -2.02
CA LEU A 47 11.25 13.28 -3.38
C LEU A 47 11.64 11.83 -3.70
N ALA A 48 12.80 11.39 -3.21
CA ALA A 48 13.28 10.02 -3.41
C ALA A 48 12.40 9.00 -2.69
N GLU A 49 11.97 9.30 -1.47
CA GLU A 49 11.16 8.38 -0.66
C GLU A 49 9.67 8.44 -1.01
N ILE A 50 9.10 9.65 -1.13
CA ILE A 50 7.66 9.88 -1.25
C ILE A 50 7.22 10.01 -2.71
N GLY A 51 8.08 10.55 -3.58
CA GLY A 51 7.75 10.92 -4.97
C GLY A 51 7.49 12.41 -5.14
N ALA A 52 6.98 12.82 -6.29
CA ALA A 52 6.66 14.22 -6.57
C ALA A 52 5.46 14.71 -5.72
N PRO A 53 5.47 15.97 -5.26
CA PRO A 53 4.34 16.54 -4.55
C PRO A 53 3.13 16.71 -5.48
N ILE A 54 1.93 16.73 -4.89
CA ILE A 54 0.67 16.99 -5.63
C ILE A 54 0.48 18.48 -5.92
N SER A 55 1.15 19.36 -5.16
CA SER A 55 1.22 20.80 -5.40
C SER A 55 2.59 21.32 -4.94
N SER A 56 3.13 22.30 -5.65
CA SER A 56 4.38 22.99 -5.29
C SER A 56 4.22 24.47 -5.61
N GLU A 57 4.27 25.32 -4.59
CA GLU A 57 4.19 26.78 -4.71
C GLU A 57 5.51 27.42 -4.27
N ALA A 58 5.89 28.51 -4.92
CA ALA A 58 6.98 29.38 -4.46
C ALA A 58 6.36 30.69 -3.95
N LYS A 59 6.57 31.01 -2.68
CA LYS A 59 6.10 32.25 -2.04
C LYS A 59 7.25 32.92 -1.31
N GLU A 60 7.50 34.19 -1.63
CA GLU A 60 8.41 35.05 -0.85
C GLU A 60 9.75 34.37 -0.52
N SER A 61 10.43 33.85 -1.54
CA SER A 61 11.68 33.06 -1.48
C SER A 61 11.61 31.66 -0.87
N LYS A 62 10.49 31.25 -0.28
CA LYS A 62 10.28 29.89 0.25
C LYS A 62 9.51 29.01 -0.74
N ARG A 63 9.75 27.70 -0.66
CA ARG A 63 8.97 26.69 -1.41
C ARG A 63 8.04 25.97 -0.46
N ILE A 64 6.80 25.73 -0.89
CA ILE A 64 5.81 24.95 -0.16
C ILE A 64 5.36 23.80 -1.05
N ASP A 65 5.62 22.58 -0.62
CA ASP A 65 5.16 21.36 -1.30
C ASP A 65 4.06 20.70 -0.48
N VAL A 66 3.00 20.24 -1.15
CA VAL A 66 1.97 19.39 -0.55
C VAL A 66 2.14 17.97 -1.08
N TYR A 67 2.30 17.01 -0.16
CA TYR A 67 2.39 15.59 -0.46
C TYR A 67 1.10 14.89 0.00
N SER A 68 0.55 14.01 -0.84
CA SER A 68 -0.58 13.15 -0.49
C SER A 68 -0.33 11.76 -1.06
N PHE A 69 -0.31 10.75 -0.18
CA PHE A 69 -0.05 9.36 -0.57
C PHE A 69 -0.76 8.39 0.38
N ASN A 70 -0.85 7.13 -0.06
CA ASN A 70 -1.32 6.05 0.81
C ASN A 70 -0.16 5.53 1.64
N GLN A 71 -0.21 5.75 2.95
CA GLN A 71 0.74 5.15 3.87
C GLN A 71 0.41 3.66 4.01
N GLY A 72 1.26 2.85 3.40
CA GLY A 72 1.05 1.42 3.23
C GLY A 72 1.51 0.57 4.41
N TYR A 73 1.73 -0.72 4.13
CA TYR A 73 2.07 -1.73 5.13
C TYR A 73 3.56 -2.09 5.08
N SER A 74 4.13 -2.44 6.24
CA SER A 74 5.51 -2.90 6.32
C SER A 74 5.71 -4.17 5.50
N THR A 75 6.95 -4.41 5.05
CA THR A 75 7.31 -5.65 4.35
C THR A 75 6.93 -6.89 5.15
N ALA A 76 7.20 -6.89 6.47
CA ALA A 76 6.82 -8.00 7.34
C ALA A 76 5.30 -8.27 7.32
N ASN A 77 4.47 -7.22 7.40
CA ASN A 77 3.02 -7.36 7.38
C ASN A 77 2.51 -7.91 6.04
N ARG A 78 3.02 -7.38 4.92
CA ARG A 78 2.65 -7.87 3.58
C ARG A 78 3.05 -9.34 3.40
N VAL A 79 4.29 -9.69 3.75
CA VAL A 79 4.79 -11.07 3.64
C VAL A 79 3.99 -12.03 4.51
N SER A 80 3.73 -11.68 5.77
CA SER A 80 2.96 -12.55 6.67
C SER A 80 1.55 -12.81 6.14
N ARG A 81 0.90 -11.78 5.57
CA ARG A 81 -0.44 -11.91 4.98
C ARG A 81 -0.40 -12.74 3.71
N THR A 82 0.54 -12.49 2.80
CA THR A 82 0.70 -13.30 1.58
C THR A 82 0.86 -14.77 1.91
N LEU A 83 1.70 -15.11 2.91
CA LEU A 83 1.88 -16.49 3.36
C LEU A 83 0.60 -17.05 3.98
N PHE A 84 -0.06 -16.29 4.85
CA PHE A 84 -1.32 -16.71 5.47
C PHE A 84 -2.41 -16.99 4.44
N HIS A 85 -2.64 -16.07 3.50
CA HIS A 85 -3.60 -16.24 2.42
C HIS A 85 -3.29 -17.46 1.57
N GLY A 86 -2.02 -17.64 1.16
CA GLY A 86 -1.62 -18.80 0.37
C GLY A 86 -1.82 -20.14 1.10
N LEU A 87 -1.47 -20.20 2.39
CA LEU A 87 -1.67 -21.40 3.20
C LEU A 87 -3.16 -21.70 3.43
N ALA A 88 -3.96 -20.69 3.74
CA ALA A 88 -5.40 -20.83 3.93
C ALA A 88 -6.09 -21.30 2.64
N ASP A 89 -5.65 -20.78 1.49
CA ASP A 89 -6.18 -21.15 0.20
C ASP A 89 -5.90 -22.62 -0.15
N VAL A 90 -4.68 -23.10 0.08
CA VAL A 90 -4.33 -24.54 -0.05
C VAL A 90 -5.11 -25.40 0.94
N ALA A 91 -5.18 -24.99 2.21
CA ALA A 91 -5.86 -25.75 3.26
C ALA A 91 -7.38 -25.88 3.02
N THR A 92 -7.96 -24.95 2.27
CA THR A 92 -9.40 -24.92 1.97
C THR A 92 -9.72 -25.29 0.52
N LEU A 93 -8.72 -25.77 -0.24
CA LEU A 93 -8.86 -26.13 -1.66
C LEU A 93 -9.44 -25.00 -2.53
N GLY A 94 -9.04 -23.75 -2.28
CA GLY A 94 -9.52 -22.58 -3.04
C GLY A 94 -10.71 -21.84 -2.42
N LEU A 95 -11.36 -22.40 -1.40
CA LEU A 95 -12.58 -21.79 -0.83
C LEU A 95 -12.29 -20.52 -0.01
N TRP A 96 -11.05 -20.35 0.46
CA TRP A 96 -10.64 -19.17 1.22
C TRP A 96 -10.87 -17.86 0.45
N GLU A 97 -10.75 -17.88 -0.87
CA GLU A 97 -10.84 -16.68 -1.70
C GLU A 97 -12.23 -16.02 -1.66
N VAL A 98 -13.28 -16.77 -1.29
CA VAL A 98 -14.63 -16.22 -1.05
C VAL A 98 -14.63 -15.15 0.05
N ILE A 99 -13.69 -15.25 1.01
CA ILE A 99 -13.56 -14.33 2.14
C ILE A 99 -12.27 -13.50 2.01
N GLY A 100 -11.15 -14.14 1.65
CA GLY A 100 -9.84 -13.53 1.58
C GLY A 100 -9.75 -12.40 0.55
N THR A 101 -10.25 -12.62 -0.67
CA THR A 101 -10.22 -11.59 -1.72
C THR A 101 -11.01 -10.33 -1.35
N PRO A 102 -12.30 -10.41 -0.93
CA PRO A 102 -13.03 -9.20 -0.55
C PRO A 102 -12.45 -8.52 0.68
N ALA A 103 -11.88 -9.26 1.65
CA ALA A 103 -11.16 -8.66 2.76
C ALA A 103 -9.94 -7.86 2.25
N GLU A 104 -9.12 -8.45 1.38
CA GLU A 104 -7.96 -7.79 0.78
C GLU A 104 -8.30 -6.57 -0.08
N ALA A 105 -9.48 -6.55 -0.71
CA ALA A 105 -9.94 -5.40 -1.49
C ALA A 105 -10.15 -4.13 -0.65
N THR A 106 -10.38 -4.29 0.66
CA THR A 106 -10.57 -3.15 1.58
C THR A 106 -9.27 -2.62 2.17
N PHE A 107 -8.17 -3.38 2.05
CA PHE A 107 -6.86 -2.94 2.50
C PHE A 107 -6.18 -2.13 1.39
N GLY A 108 -5.73 -0.92 1.71
CA GLY A 108 -5.02 -0.04 0.77
C GLY A 108 -4.06 0.93 1.45
N GLY A 109 -3.82 0.73 2.75
CA GLY A 109 -3.14 1.70 3.60
C GLY A 109 -4.06 2.86 4.03
N LYS A 110 -3.47 3.87 4.66
CA LYS A 110 -4.18 5.07 5.11
C LYS A 110 -3.74 6.27 4.28
N LYS A 111 -4.69 6.95 3.63
CA LYS A 111 -4.42 8.24 2.97
C LYS A 111 -3.87 9.22 4.01
N THR A 112 -2.70 9.78 3.71
CA THR A 112 -1.98 10.70 4.58
C THR A 112 -1.49 11.86 3.73
N ALA A 113 -1.52 13.07 4.29
CA ALA A 113 -1.06 14.27 3.59
C ALA A 113 -0.22 15.17 4.51
N PHE A 114 0.81 15.78 3.93
CA PHE A 114 1.72 16.69 4.59
C PHE A 114 1.94 17.93 3.73
N GLU A 115 2.02 19.09 4.37
CA GLU A 115 2.53 20.31 3.79
C GLU A 115 3.94 20.55 4.34
N ILE A 116 4.90 20.75 3.44
CA ILE A 116 6.31 20.93 3.76
C ILE A 116 6.75 22.30 3.25
N THR A 117 7.25 23.13 4.15
CA THR A 117 7.89 24.41 3.81
C THR A 117 9.40 24.23 3.78
N TYR A 118 10.04 24.72 2.73
CA TYR A 118 11.49 24.71 2.55
C TYR A 118 12.08 26.11 2.66
N ASP A 119 13.31 26.16 3.17
CA ASP A 119 14.16 27.34 3.12
C ASP A 119 14.74 27.58 1.71
N ASN A 120 15.55 28.63 1.59
CA ASN A 120 16.19 29.03 0.32
C ASN A 120 17.22 28.01 -0.20
N ASN A 121 17.61 27.02 0.61
CA ASN A 121 18.55 25.96 0.25
C ASN A 121 17.83 24.62 -0.02
N ASP A 122 16.51 24.65 -0.23
CA ASP A 122 15.64 23.48 -0.41
C ASP A 122 15.75 22.49 0.77
N ARG A 123 15.89 23.00 2.00
CA ARG A 123 15.84 22.19 3.23
C ARG A 123 14.57 22.43 4.01
N VAL A 124 14.06 21.38 4.64
CA VAL A 124 12.83 21.43 5.42
C VAL A 124 12.96 22.43 6.56
N GLU A 125 12.08 23.42 6.57
CA GLU A 125 11.94 24.43 7.61
C GLU A 125 10.66 24.19 8.43
N GLY A 126 9.57 23.79 7.78
CA GLY A 126 8.26 23.58 8.39
C GLY A 126 7.56 22.31 7.90
N ILE A 127 6.80 21.66 8.78
CA ILE A 127 6.06 20.43 8.49
C ILE A 127 4.68 20.54 9.15
N VAL A 128 3.62 20.37 8.37
CA VAL A 128 2.23 20.32 8.85
C VAL A 128 1.56 19.05 8.35
N ARG A 129 0.97 18.28 9.26
CA ARG A 129 0.17 17.09 8.92
C ARG A 129 -1.27 17.51 8.62
N LEU A 130 -1.74 17.24 7.41
CA LEU A 130 -3.09 17.61 6.98
C LEU A 130 -4.12 16.51 7.27
N GLN A 131 -3.70 15.23 7.33
CA GLN A 131 -4.54 14.04 7.58
C GLN A 131 -3.79 12.92 8.32
#